data_AF-A0A924UJY7-F1
#
_entry.id   AF-A0A924UJY7-F1
#
_cell.length_a   1.000
_cell.length_b   1.000
_cell.length_c   1.000
_cell.angle_alpha   90.00
_cell.angle_beta   90.00
_cell.angle_gamma   90.00
#
_symmetry.space_group_name_H-M   'P 1'
#
loop_
_entity.id
_entity.type
_entity.pdbx_description
1 polymer ?
#
loop_
_entity_poly.entity_id
_entity_poly.type
_entity_poly.pdbx_seq_one_letter_code
_entity_poly.pdbx_strand_id
1 'polypeptide(L)'
;MKSIFVIICSALIALFLFSCAKPSSKEDLKDAQLCLNTASTATARSCVSKILSDNSTSANKLKCAMVFISEGVGATTFTDALDKLKNNGTCTGGCSSTVSAITTLNFHSGANLSTDAAARAVNIATSIEAFGYCSLSGAKILADISSLFRLGTEAAMLAYPLTGGGTPTEDQIKTAVASMDSATIGSIVTTTYNTSCVGSTSSSESMKKYCDELGASVAGGATAATIGACFKGKLANPAYVCP
;
A
#
# COMPACT_ATOMS: atom_id res chain seq x y z
N MET A 1 28.16 21.90 -41.92
CA MET A 1 27.98 20.57 -41.31
C MET A 1 26.49 20.32 -41.14
N LYS A 2 26.00 19.26 -41.79
CA LYS A 2 24.83 18.39 -41.54
C LYS A 2 23.72 18.89 -40.59
N SER A 3 22.43 18.72 -40.83
CA SER A 3 21.60 18.31 -41.96
C SER A 3 20.14 18.63 -41.57
N ILE A 4 19.35 18.97 -42.60
CA ILE A 4 17.88 19.09 -42.68
C ILE A 4 17.18 17.79 -42.26
N PHE A 5 16.02 17.85 -41.59
CA PHE A 5 14.81 16.99 -41.78
C PHE A 5 13.67 17.55 -40.87
N VAL A 6 12.88 18.52 -41.32
CA VAL A 6 11.60 18.39 -42.06
C VAL A 6 10.53 17.57 -41.34
N ILE A 7 9.49 18.32 -40.95
CA ILE A 7 8.16 17.96 -40.44
C ILE A 7 7.36 17.22 -41.53
N ILE A 8 6.33 16.48 -41.10
CA ILE A 8 5.13 16.02 -41.84
C ILE A 8 5.14 14.52 -42.20
N CYS A 9 4.38 13.73 -41.43
CA CYS A 9 3.44 12.76 -42.01
C CYS A 9 2.38 12.35 -40.97
N SER A 10 1.28 13.09 -40.94
CA SER A 10 -0.03 12.56 -40.55
C SER A 10 -0.49 11.54 -41.59
N ALA A 11 -1.19 10.51 -41.13
CA ALA A 11 -1.97 9.54 -41.90
C ALA A 11 -1.20 8.49 -42.72
N LEU A 12 -0.93 7.32 -42.10
CA LEU A 12 -1.04 6.01 -42.75
C LEU A 12 -0.78 4.92 -41.69
N ILE A 13 -1.85 4.26 -41.23
CA ILE A 13 -2.02 2.81 -41.05
C ILE A 13 -3.46 2.65 -40.54
N ALA A 14 -4.40 2.78 -41.48
CA ALA A 14 -5.66 2.05 -41.40
C ALA A 14 -5.49 0.84 -42.32
N LEU A 15 -5.99 -0.31 -41.87
CA LEU A 15 -6.04 -1.62 -42.55
C LEU A 15 -4.82 -2.53 -42.41
N PHE A 16 -4.78 -3.23 -41.28
CA PHE A 16 -4.66 -4.70 -41.30
C PHE A 16 -5.88 -5.29 -40.56
N LEU A 17 -6.96 -5.53 -41.31
CA LEU A 17 -7.97 -6.51 -40.94
C LEU A 17 -7.38 -7.90 -41.21
N PHE A 18 -6.73 -8.47 -40.20
CA PHE A 18 -6.64 -9.92 -40.04
C PHE A 18 -7.31 -10.27 -38.72
N SER A 19 -8.49 -10.89 -38.84
CA SER A 19 -9.04 -11.75 -37.80
C SER A 19 -8.03 -12.85 -37.53
N CYS A 20 -7.29 -12.73 -36.43
CA CYS A 20 -6.47 -13.75 -35.80
C CYS A 20 -6.64 -13.53 -34.30
N ALA A 21 -7.02 -14.58 -33.57
CA ALA A 21 -7.42 -14.53 -32.17
C ALA A 21 -6.54 -13.60 -31.31
N LYS A 22 -7.19 -12.73 -30.52
CA LYS A 22 -6.58 -11.76 -29.60
C LYS A 22 -5.41 -12.39 -28.80
N PRO A 23 -4.17 -11.90 -28.94
CA PRO A 23 -3.13 -12.09 -27.92
C PRO A 23 -3.37 -11.10 -26.76
N SER A 24 -4.61 -10.99 -26.27
CA SER A 24 -5.12 -9.78 -25.60
C SER A 24 -4.40 -9.41 -24.31
N SER A 25 -3.99 -10.38 -23.48
CA SER A 25 -3.48 -10.04 -22.15
C SER A 25 -2.18 -9.22 -22.19
N LYS A 26 -1.24 -9.53 -23.11
CA LYS A 26 0.05 -8.82 -23.16
C LYS A 26 -0.08 -7.39 -23.68
N GLU A 27 -0.88 -7.16 -24.72
CA GLU A 27 -1.12 -5.81 -25.23
C GLU A 27 -1.97 -4.99 -24.26
N ASP A 28 -2.98 -5.58 -23.62
CA ASP A 28 -3.78 -4.88 -22.61
C ASP A 28 -2.92 -4.47 -21.38
N LEU A 29 -1.98 -5.31 -20.95
CA LEU A 29 -0.99 -4.97 -19.91
C LEU A 29 -0.06 -3.84 -20.34
N LYS A 30 0.41 -3.85 -21.59
CA LYS A 30 1.29 -2.81 -22.12
C LYS A 30 0.56 -1.47 -22.26
N ASP A 31 -0.66 -1.47 -22.80
CA ASP A 31 -1.53 -0.30 -22.88
C ASP A 31 -1.75 0.31 -21.48
N ALA A 32 -2.06 -0.54 -20.50
CA ALA A 32 -2.27 -0.10 -19.12
C ALA A 32 -1.00 0.53 -18.53
N GLN A 33 0.17 -0.08 -18.71
CA GLN A 33 1.44 0.48 -18.25
C GLN A 33 1.75 1.83 -18.91
N LEU A 34 1.57 1.93 -20.24
CA LEU A 34 1.82 3.18 -20.97
C LEU A 34 0.88 4.30 -20.50
N CYS A 35 -0.39 3.98 -20.25
CA CYS A 35 -1.35 4.93 -19.69
C CYS A 35 -0.94 5.37 -18.28
N LEU A 36 -0.58 4.43 -17.39
CA LEU A 36 -0.18 4.74 -16.01
C LEU A 36 1.08 5.60 -15.93
N ASN A 37 2.03 5.47 -16.87
CA ASN A 37 3.25 6.28 -16.90
C ASN A 37 3.00 7.79 -16.99
N THR A 38 1.83 8.20 -17.49
CA THR A 38 1.45 9.61 -17.65
C THR A 38 0.12 9.94 -16.98
N ALA A 39 -0.40 9.04 -16.16
CA ALA A 39 -1.70 9.22 -15.52
C ALA A 39 -1.64 10.27 -14.40
N SER A 40 -2.74 11.00 -14.24
CA SER A 40 -3.00 11.82 -13.06
C SER A 40 -3.83 11.03 -12.03
N THR A 41 -4.05 11.61 -10.86
CA THR A 41 -4.96 11.07 -9.85
C THR A 41 -6.35 10.76 -10.42
N ALA A 42 -6.85 11.63 -11.30
CA ALA A 42 -8.15 11.49 -11.94
C ALA A 42 -8.22 10.41 -13.03
N THR A 43 -7.09 10.06 -13.67
CA THR A 43 -7.08 9.14 -14.82
C THR A 43 -6.47 7.76 -14.53
N ALA A 44 -5.79 7.59 -13.41
CA ALA A 44 -5.12 6.32 -13.09
C ALA A 44 -6.06 5.10 -13.10
N ARG A 45 -7.26 5.22 -12.53
CA ARG A 45 -8.23 4.11 -12.46
C ARG A 45 -8.69 3.64 -13.84
N SER A 46 -8.82 4.54 -14.82
CA SER A 46 -9.27 4.17 -16.17
C SER A 46 -8.21 3.42 -16.97
N CYS A 47 -6.92 3.63 -16.66
CA CYS A 47 -5.80 2.98 -17.33
C CYS A 47 -5.80 1.45 -17.22
N VAL A 48 -6.38 0.89 -16.15
CA VAL A 48 -6.39 -0.57 -15.91
C VAL A 48 -7.73 -1.23 -16.25
N SER A 49 -8.69 -0.50 -16.82
CA SER A 49 -10.04 -0.98 -17.10
C SER A 49 -10.09 -2.28 -17.91
N LYS A 50 -9.18 -2.45 -18.89
CA LYS A 50 -9.09 -3.65 -19.73
C LYS A 50 -8.50 -4.88 -19.02
N ILE A 51 -7.81 -4.69 -17.90
CA ILE A 51 -7.11 -5.76 -17.15
C ILE A 51 -7.71 -6.03 -15.77
N LEU A 52 -8.91 -5.50 -15.47
CA LEU A 52 -9.54 -5.65 -14.15
C LEU A 52 -9.77 -7.11 -13.75
N SER A 53 -10.18 -7.95 -14.71
CA SER A 53 -10.39 -9.39 -14.50
C SER A 53 -9.12 -10.24 -14.62
N ASP A 54 -8.00 -9.66 -15.02
CA ASP A 54 -6.71 -10.34 -15.09
C ASP A 54 -6.08 -10.40 -13.68
N ASN A 55 -5.94 -11.62 -13.16
CA ASN A 55 -5.34 -11.89 -11.84
C ASN A 55 -3.88 -12.33 -11.91
N SER A 56 -3.23 -12.18 -13.07
CA SER A 56 -1.81 -12.42 -13.20
C SER A 56 -1.00 -11.46 -12.33
N THR A 57 0.19 -11.91 -11.94
CA THR A 57 1.17 -11.12 -11.20
C THR A 57 1.44 -9.76 -11.85
N SER A 58 1.54 -9.71 -13.18
CA SER A 58 1.75 -8.46 -13.93
C SER A 58 0.54 -7.53 -13.87
N ALA A 59 -0.68 -8.04 -14.03
CA ALA A 59 -1.88 -7.23 -13.90
C ALA A 59 -2.02 -6.65 -12.48
N ASN A 60 -1.74 -7.47 -11.46
CA ASN A 60 -1.78 -7.04 -10.06
C ASN A 60 -0.73 -5.97 -9.73
N LYS A 61 0.46 -5.98 -10.35
CA LYS A 61 1.41 -4.86 -10.25
C LYS A 61 0.82 -3.55 -10.76
N LEU A 62 0.19 -3.58 -11.94
CA LEU A 62 -0.41 -2.39 -12.55
C LEU A 62 -1.63 -1.89 -11.76
N LYS A 63 -2.49 -2.81 -11.29
CA LYS A 63 -3.64 -2.47 -10.43
C LYS A 63 -3.20 -1.91 -9.08
N CYS A 64 -2.13 -2.44 -8.49
CA CYS A 64 -1.51 -1.89 -7.28
C CYS A 64 -1.01 -0.45 -7.52
N ALA A 65 -0.21 -0.23 -8.57
CA ALA A 65 0.30 1.10 -8.92
C ALA A 65 -0.83 2.09 -9.21
N MET A 66 -1.89 1.65 -9.90
CA MET A 66 -3.08 2.44 -10.18
C MET A 66 -3.70 3.03 -8.91
N VAL A 67 -3.85 2.24 -7.84
CA VAL A 67 -4.47 2.74 -6.60
C VAL A 67 -3.62 3.88 -6.02
N PHE A 68 -2.30 3.67 -5.86
CA PHE A 68 -1.41 4.70 -5.33
C PHE A 68 -1.39 5.98 -6.18
N ILE A 69 -1.36 5.86 -7.51
CA ILE A 69 -1.40 7.03 -8.41
C ILE A 69 -2.76 7.72 -8.28
N SER A 70 -3.87 6.98 -8.20
CA SER A 70 -5.21 7.56 -8.06
C SER A 70 -5.37 8.37 -6.77
N GLU A 71 -4.66 7.96 -5.72
CA GLU A 71 -4.64 8.60 -4.41
C GLU A 71 -3.60 9.71 -4.29
N GLY A 72 -2.82 9.97 -5.35
CA GLY A 72 -1.78 11.00 -5.37
C GLY A 72 -0.57 10.69 -4.51
N VAL A 73 -0.34 9.41 -4.18
CA VAL A 73 0.81 8.98 -3.39
C VAL A 73 2.07 9.05 -4.24
N GLY A 74 3.01 9.91 -3.83
CA GLY A 74 4.27 10.14 -4.52
C GLY A 74 5.47 9.43 -3.89
N ALA A 75 6.61 9.52 -4.57
CA ALA A 75 7.88 8.93 -4.11
C ALA A 75 8.31 9.42 -2.71
N THR A 76 8.06 10.70 -2.40
CA THR A 76 8.44 11.32 -1.13
C THR A 76 7.72 10.70 0.07
N THR A 77 6.44 10.37 -0.06
CA THR A 77 5.66 9.69 1.00
C THR A 77 6.32 8.36 1.38
N PHE A 78 6.84 7.62 0.40
CA PHE A 78 7.53 6.36 0.65
C PHE A 78 8.90 6.58 1.30
N THR A 79 9.70 7.54 0.81
CA THR A 79 11.03 7.81 1.39
C THR A 79 10.92 8.26 2.84
N ASP A 80 9.98 9.16 3.15
CA ASP A 80 9.78 9.67 4.51
C ASP A 80 9.39 8.53 5.47
N ALA A 81 8.50 7.64 5.04
CA ALA A 81 8.10 6.50 5.86
C ALA A 81 9.21 5.45 6.03
N LEU A 82 10.00 5.20 4.98
CA LEU A 82 11.18 4.33 5.07
C LEU A 82 12.21 4.87 6.06
N ASP A 83 12.39 6.19 6.11
CA ASP A 83 13.28 6.84 7.07
C ASP A 83 12.73 6.76 8.49
N LYS A 84 11.41 6.90 8.67
CA LYS A 84 10.77 6.68 9.98
C LYS A 84 10.95 5.26 10.51
N LEU A 85 10.94 4.25 9.64
CA LEU A 85 11.21 2.85 10.02
C LEU A 85 12.66 2.60 10.48
N LYS A 86 13.62 3.48 10.14
CA LYS A 86 15.02 3.33 10.60
C LYS A 86 15.18 3.68 12.07
N ASN A 87 14.42 4.66 12.54
CA ASN A 87 14.53 5.23 13.87
C ASN A 87 13.67 4.47 14.88
N ASN A 88 13.70 4.87 16.15
CA ASN A 88 12.73 4.38 17.14
C ASN A 88 11.44 5.21 17.07
N GLY A 89 10.31 4.65 17.52
CA GLY A 89 9.09 5.42 17.71
C GLY A 89 9.30 6.58 18.68
N THR A 90 8.63 7.70 18.43
CA THR A 90 8.74 8.96 19.19
C THR A 90 7.57 9.22 20.13
N CYS A 91 6.57 8.33 20.14
CA CYS A 91 5.42 8.41 21.03
C CYS A 91 5.81 8.36 22.53
N THR A 92 4.94 8.92 23.36
CA THR A 92 5.07 8.94 24.82
C THR A 92 5.08 7.51 25.38
N GLY A 93 6.08 7.20 26.20
CA GLY A 93 6.31 5.87 26.76
C GLY A 93 6.87 4.83 25.77
N GLY A 94 7.26 5.26 24.56
CA GLY A 94 7.87 4.41 23.53
C GLY A 94 6.87 3.58 22.73
N CYS A 95 7.19 3.31 21.46
CA CYS A 95 6.44 2.46 20.54
C CYS A 95 7.37 2.01 19.40
N SER A 96 6.86 1.11 18.57
CA SER A 96 7.53 0.68 17.35
C SER A 96 7.69 1.83 16.35
N SER A 97 8.78 1.79 15.59
CA SER A 97 9.01 2.65 14.42
C SER A 97 7.96 2.47 13.32
N THR A 98 7.30 1.32 13.30
CA THR A 98 6.14 1.06 12.44
C THR A 98 5.00 2.03 12.77
N VAL A 99 4.77 2.37 14.06
CA VAL A 99 3.78 3.39 14.44
C VAL A 99 4.10 4.73 13.80
N SER A 100 5.36 5.18 13.87
CA SER A 100 5.81 6.41 13.21
C SER A 100 5.59 6.38 11.70
N ALA A 101 5.92 5.26 11.04
CA ALA A 101 5.79 5.11 9.60
C ALA A 101 4.32 5.18 9.14
N ILE A 102 3.43 4.48 9.84
CA ILE A 102 2.01 4.43 9.48
C ILE A 102 1.27 5.74 9.78
N THR A 103 1.85 6.68 10.55
CA THR A 103 1.28 8.04 10.66
C THR A 103 1.33 8.80 9.32
N THR A 104 2.27 8.46 8.45
CA THR A 104 2.45 9.09 7.12
C THR A 104 1.85 8.24 6.01
N LEU A 105 1.79 6.92 6.19
CA LEU A 105 1.27 5.98 5.20
C LEU A 105 -0.19 5.65 5.49
N ASN A 106 -1.11 6.47 4.97
CA ASN A 106 -2.53 6.18 4.99
C ASN A 106 -3.21 6.77 3.75
N PHE A 107 -4.30 6.14 3.32
CA PHE A 107 -5.17 6.69 2.30
C PHE A 107 -6.17 7.65 2.95
N HIS A 108 -6.29 8.83 2.36
CA HIS A 108 -7.16 9.89 2.84
C HIS A 108 -7.73 10.74 1.69
N SER A 109 -7.70 10.24 0.44
CA SER A 109 -8.16 11.02 -0.69
C SER A 109 -9.70 11.03 -0.73
N GLY A 110 -10.25 12.21 -0.42
CA GLY A 110 -11.67 12.49 -0.39
C GLY A 110 -11.88 13.94 0.01
N ALA A 111 -12.66 14.70 -0.77
CA ALA A 111 -13.07 16.03 -0.37
C ALA A 111 -14.04 15.89 0.83
N ASN A 112 -13.53 16.20 2.02
CA ASN A 112 -14.18 16.33 3.33
C ASN A 112 -13.72 15.32 4.38
N LEU A 113 -12.85 15.86 5.26
CA LEU A 113 -12.86 15.72 6.71
C LEU A 113 -13.01 14.27 7.19
N SER A 114 -11.87 13.61 7.41
CA SER A 114 -11.53 12.75 8.55
C SER A 114 -12.58 12.45 9.65
N THR A 115 -13.53 13.34 9.95
CA THR A 115 -14.68 13.12 10.84
C THR A 115 -15.91 12.47 10.18
N ASP A 116 -16.06 12.46 8.85
CA ASP A 116 -17.15 11.82 8.12
C ASP A 116 -16.96 10.29 8.02
N ALA A 117 -17.94 9.53 8.52
CA ALA A 117 -17.92 8.08 8.49
C ALA A 117 -17.93 7.49 7.06
N ALA A 118 -18.61 8.15 6.10
CA ALA A 118 -18.66 7.66 4.73
C ALA A 118 -17.30 7.81 4.04
N ALA A 119 -16.66 8.98 4.16
CA ALA A 119 -15.30 9.19 3.67
C ALA A 119 -14.29 8.20 4.30
N ARG A 120 -14.40 7.95 5.61
CA ARG A 120 -13.54 6.95 6.28
C ARG A 120 -13.73 5.53 5.72
N ALA A 121 -14.97 5.13 5.45
CA ALA A 121 -15.26 3.83 4.86
C ALA A 121 -14.66 3.67 3.45
N VAL A 122 -14.69 4.74 2.64
CA VAL A 122 -14.03 4.77 1.32
C VAL A 122 -12.52 4.59 1.46
N ASN A 123 -11.87 5.31 2.38
CA ASN A 123 -10.42 5.16 2.62
C ASN A 123 -10.05 3.74 3.05
N ILE A 124 -10.83 3.14 3.96
CA ILE A 124 -10.67 1.73 4.36
C ILE A 124 -10.79 0.82 3.13
N ALA A 125 -11.83 0.99 2.31
CA ALA A 125 -12.02 0.19 1.10
C ALA A 125 -10.86 0.34 0.09
N THR A 126 -10.37 1.56 -0.15
CA THR A 126 -9.18 1.82 -0.98
C THR A 126 -7.95 1.09 -0.44
N SER A 127 -7.75 1.09 0.89
CA SER A 127 -6.62 0.39 1.50
C SER A 127 -6.72 -1.13 1.36
N ILE A 128 -7.94 -1.70 1.43
CA ILE A 128 -8.21 -3.13 1.16
C ILE A 128 -7.87 -3.45 -0.29
N GLU A 129 -8.35 -2.61 -1.22
CA GLU A 129 -8.10 -2.75 -2.66
C GLU A 129 -6.59 -2.75 -2.97
N ALA A 130 -5.86 -1.75 -2.46
CA ALA A 130 -4.41 -1.65 -2.62
C ALA A 130 -3.72 -2.90 -2.08
N PHE A 131 -4.00 -3.28 -0.83
CA PHE A 131 -3.37 -4.45 -0.21
C PHE A 131 -3.65 -5.75 -0.98
N GLY A 132 -4.88 -5.92 -1.48
CA GLY A 132 -5.27 -7.08 -2.28
C GLY A 132 -4.48 -7.19 -3.58
N TYR A 133 -4.34 -6.12 -4.35
CA TYR A 133 -3.55 -6.16 -5.59
C TYR A 133 -2.06 -6.27 -5.32
N CYS A 134 -1.53 -5.51 -4.36
CA CYS A 134 -0.10 -5.44 -4.11
C CYS A 134 0.46 -6.74 -3.52
N SER A 135 -0.28 -7.44 -2.65
CA SER A 135 0.12 -8.76 -2.13
C SER A 135 0.18 -9.84 -3.21
N LEU A 136 -0.66 -9.75 -4.25
CA LEU A 136 -0.68 -10.68 -5.38
C LEU A 136 0.24 -10.27 -6.54
N SER A 137 0.97 -9.15 -6.39
CA SER A 137 1.82 -8.58 -7.43
C SER A 137 3.16 -9.30 -7.62
N GLY A 138 3.53 -10.20 -6.71
CA GLY A 138 4.84 -10.87 -6.69
C GLY A 138 6.03 -9.93 -6.44
N ALA A 139 5.80 -8.64 -6.20
CA ALA A 139 6.82 -7.68 -5.81
C ALA A 139 6.77 -7.48 -4.30
N LYS A 140 7.77 -8.00 -3.58
CA LYS A 140 7.85 -7.96 -2.11
C LYS A 140 7.66 -6.55 -1.54
N ILE A 141 8.32 -5.56 -2.14
CA ILE A 141 8.24 -4.16 -1.71
C ILE A 141 6.83 -3.57 -1.84
N LEU A 142 6.04 -4.00 -2.84
CA LEU A 142 4.65 -3.54 -2.97
C LEU A 142 3.78 -4.15 -1.86
N ALA A 143 4.02 -5.41 -1.50
CA ALA A 143 3.33 -6.03 -0.36
C ALA A 143 3.66 -5.31 0.96
N ASP A 144 4.93 -5.03 1.24
CA ASP A 144 5.38 -4.30 2.44
C ASP A 144 4.76 -2.90 2.54
N ILE A 145 4.86 -2.13 1.46
CA ILE A 145 4.36 -0.76 1.43
C ILE A 145 2.84 -0.74 1.57
N SER A 146 2.13 -1.60 0.82
CA SER A 146 0.67 -1.65 0.89
C SER A 146 0.15 -2.11 2.25
N SER A 147 0.88 -2.97 2.97
CA SER A 147 0.48 -3.35 4.32
C SER A 147 0.66 -2.22 5.32
N LEU A 148 1.73 -1.43 5.19
CA LEU A 148 1.89 -0.22 6.00
C LEU A 148 0.76 0.79 5.71
N PHE A 149 0.39 1.01 4.45
CA PHE A 149 -0.77 1.83 4.09
C PHE A 149 -2.08 1.27 4.65
N ARG A 150 -2.27 -0.05 4.61
CA ARG A 150 -3.45 -0.71 5.16
C ARG A 150 -3.56 -0.51 6.67
N LEU A 151 -2.47 -0.77 7.40
CA LEU A 151 -2.39 -0.56 8.84
C LEU A 151 -2.57 0.91 9.22
N GLY A 152 -1.90 1.82 8.50
CA GLY A 152 -2.00 3.25 8.76
C GLY A 152 -3.37 3.82 8.43
N THR A 153 -4.03 3.34 7.38
CA THR A 153 -5.41 3.75 7.08
C THR A 153 -6.36 3.29 8.17
N GLU A 154 -6.30 2.04 8.59
CA GLU A 154 -7.12 1.53 9.70
C GLU A 154 -6.92 2.34 10.99
N ALA A 155 -5.67 2.62 11.37
CA ALA A 155 -5.36 3.38 12.58
C ALA A 155 -5.77 4.86 12.44
N ALA A 156 -5.48 5.49 11.31
CA ALA A 156 -5.81 6.89 11.05
C ALA A 156 -7.32 7.11 11.04
N MET A 157 -8.10 6.23 10.40
CA MET A 157 -9.56 6.34 10.37
C MET A 157 -10.19 6.18 11.77
N LEU A 158 -9.56 5.45 12.69
CA LEU A 158 -9.98 5.40 14.09
C LEU A 158 -9.57 6.65 14.88
N ALA A 159 -8.42 7.26 14.55
CA ALA A 159 -7.88 8.42 15.25
C ALA A 159 -8.54 9.74 14.82
N TYR A 160 -8.83 9.91 13.54
CA TYR A 160 -9.34 11.15 12.95
C TYR A 160 -10.61 11.75 13.59
N PRO A 161 -11.62 10.96 14.03
CA PRO A 161 -12.75 11.49 14.78
C PRO A 161 -12.35 12.20 16.08
N LEU A 162 -11.26 11.75 16.70
CA LEU A 162 -10.76 12.27 17.97
C LEU A 162 -9.95 13.56 17.80
N THR A 163 -9.48 13.85 16.59
CA THR A 163 -8.65 15.03 16.27
C THR A 163 -9.44 16.21 15.72
N GLY A 164 -10.77 16.09 15.61
CA GLY A 164 -11.58 17.07 14.86
C GLY A 164 -11.20 17.13 13.39
N GLY A 165 -10.54 16.09 12.89
CA GLY A 165 -10.11 15.95 11.51
C GLY A 165 -8.67 16.37 11.20
N GLY A 166 -7.92 16.87 12.17
CA GLY A 166 -6.49 17.12 12.01
C GLY A 166 -5.68 15.83 11.80
N THR A 167 -4.49 15.94 11.21
CA THR A 167 -3.55 14.82 11.08
C THR A 167 -3.25 14.23 12.47
N PRO A 168 -3.51 12.93 12.71
CA PRO A 168 -3.25 12.32 14.00
C PRO A 168 -1.77 12.34 14.37
N THR A 169 -1.48 12.62 15.63
CA THR A 169 -0.13 12.49 16.20
C THR A 169 0.24 11.01 16.35
N GLU A 170 1.52 10.74 16.57
CA GLU A 170 1.99 9.37 16.80
C GLU A 170 1.35 8.74 18.04
N ASP A 171 1.13 9.51 19.12
CA ASP A 171 0.42 9.06 20.32
C ASP A 171 -1.06 8.72 20.05
N GLN A 172 -1.72 9.49 19.17
CA GLN A 172 -3.10 9.23 18.77
C GLN A 172 -3.19 7.97 17.89
N ILE A 173 -2.24 7.77 16.99
CA ILE A 173 -2.14 6.54 16.19
C ILE A 173 -1.84 5.34 17.10
N LYS A 174 -0.88 5.44 18.02
CA LYS A 174 -0.59 4.40 19.02
C LYS A 174 -1.84 4.00 19.81
N THR A 175 -2.64 4.99 20.23
CA THR A 175 -3.91 4.75 20.93
C THR A 175 -4.92 4.06 20.02
N ALA A 176 -5.07 4.52 18.78
CA ALA A 176 -5.99 3.94 17.81
C ALA A 176 -5.63 2.50 17.45
N VAL A 177 -4.34 2.15 17.41
CA VAL A 177 -3.86 0.79 17.18
C VAL A 177 -4.48 -0.19 18.16
N ALA A 178 -4.62 0.17 19.45
CA ALA A 178 -5.23 -0.71 20.44
C ALA A 178 -6.68 -1.09 20.09
N SER A 179 -7.41 -0.19 19.46
CA SER A 179 -8.82 -0.33 19.06
C SER A 179 -9.03 -1.03 17.72
N MET A 180 -7.97 -1.32 16.96
CA MET A 180 -8.09 -2.06 15.70
C MET A 180 -8.54 -3.51 15.95
N ASP A 181 -9.34 -4.04 15.01
CA ASP A 181 -9.78 -5.43 15.04
C ASP A 181 -8.59 -6.40 14.89
N SER A 182 -8.34 -7.20 15.93
CA SER A 182 -7.16 -8.08 15.96
C SER A 182 -7.16 -9.10 14.81
N ALA A 183 -8.31 -9.60 14.37
CA ALA A 183 -8.36 -10.59 13.30
C ALA A 183 -7.93 -9.98 11.95
N THR A 184 -8.40 -8.77 11.66
CA THR A 184 -8.01 -7.99 10.48
C THR A 184 -6.50 -7.73 10.48
N ILE A 185 -5.95 -7.27 11.61
CA ILE A 185 -4.51 -7.03 11.74
C ILE A 185 -3.70 -8.30 11.55
N GLY A 186 -4.09 -9.40 12.17
CA GLY A 186 -3.37 -10.67 12.00
C GLY A 186 -3.41 -11.19 10.57
N SER A 187 -4.50 -10.96 9.83
CA SER A 187 -4.57 -11.31 8.40
C SER A 187 -3.59 -10.50 7.56
N ILE A 188 -3.48 -9.19 7.81
CA ILE A 188 -2.50 -8.31 7.16
C ILE A 188 -1.09 -8.78 7.48
N VAL A 189 -0.78 -8.96 8.77
CA VAL A 189 0.54 -9.38 9.27
C VAL A 189 0.97 -10.70 8.65
N THR A 190 0.08 -11.70 8.66
CA THR A 190 0.37 -13.04 8.12
C THR A 190 0.61 -12.99 6.62
N THR A 191 -0.24 -12.27 5.90
CA THR A 191 -0.14 -12.14 4.43
C THR A 191 1.15 -11.43 4.04
N THR A 192 1.48 -10.31 4.69
CA THR A 192 2.73 -9.58 4.43
C THR A 192 3.93 -10.45 4.75
N TYR A 193 3.99 -11.02 5.96
CA TYR A 193 5.13 -11.84 6.39
C TYR A 193 5.44 -12.96 5.38
N ASN A 194 4.41 -13.69 4.95
CA ASN A 194 4.56 -14.78 3.99
C ASN A 194 4.91 -14.31 2.58
N THR A 195 4.47 -13.11 2.18
CA THR A 195 4.69 -12.59 0.82
C THR A 195 6.04 -11.90 0.66
N SER A 196 6.49 -11.14 1.67
CA SER A 196 7.63 -10.25 1.56
C SER A 196 8.78 -10.54 2.53
N CYS A 197 8.52 -11.11 3.71
CA CYS A 197 9.54 -11.27 4.75
C CYS A 197 10.26 -12.62 4.72
N VAL A 198 9.53 -13.71 4.43
CA VAL A 198 10.14 -15.04 4.36
C VAL A 198 11.19 -15.10 3.24
N GLY A 199 12.39 -15.59 3.59
CA GLY A 199 13.51 -15.77 2.67
C GLY A 199 14.09 -14.48 2.09
N SER A 200 13.84 -13.31 2.70
CA SER A 200 14.42 -12.04 2.26
C SER A 200 15.82 -11.83 2.83
N THR A 201 16.84 -12.05 2.00
CA THR A 201 18.26 -11.77 2.33
C THR A 201 18.74 -10.39 1.88
N SER A 202 17.90 -9.63 1.14
CA SER A 202 18.28 -8.37 0.48
C SER A 202 17.32 -7.21 0.77
N SER A 203 16.59 -7.23 1.89
CA SER A 203 15.74 -6.12 2.31
C SER A 203 16.60 -4.95 2.85
N SER A 204 16.11 -3.72 2.67
CA SER A 204 16.68 -2.58 3.38
C SER A 204 16.58 -2.78 4.90
N GLU A 205 17.47 -2.18 5.67
CA GLU A 205 17.46 -2.30 7.14
C GLU A 205 16.11 -1.90 7.75
N SER A 206 15.49 -0.84 7.21
CA SER A 206 14.13 -0.41 7.56
C SER A 206 13.09 -1.53 7.42
N MET A 207 13.13 -2.26 6.31
CA MET A 207 12.18 -3.34 6.04
C MET A 207 12.51 -4.60 6.83
N LYS A 208 13.78 -4.82 7.18
CA LYS A 208 14.17 -5.89 8.09
C LYS A 208 13.52 -5.72 9.46
N LYS A 209 13.57 -4.52 10.05
CA LYS A 209 12.91 -4.23 11.34
C LYS A 209 11.41 -4.52 11.28
N TYR A 210 10.73 -4.01 10.26
CA TYR A 210 9.30 -4.28 10.06
C TYR A 210 9.02 -5.79 9.94
N CYS A 211 9.79 -6.50 9.11
CA CYS A 211 9.67 -7.95 8.96
C CYS A 211 9.95 -8.74 10.24
N ASP A 212 10.89 -8.30 11.07
CA ASP A 212 11.19 -8.93 12.35
C ASP A 212 10.01 -8.77 13.32
N GLU A 213 9.34 -7.61 13.35
CA GLU A 213 8.11 -7.41 14.13
C GLU A 213 6.96 -8.30 13.64
N LEU A 214 6.78 -8.40 12.32
CA LEU A 214 5.77 -9.29 11.73
C LEU A 214 6.07 -10.75 12.06
N GLY A 215 7.33 -11.18 11.92
CA GLY A 215 7.77 -12.56 12.16
C GLY A 215 7.63 -12.96 13.63
N ALA A 216 8.03 -12.09 14.55
CA ALA A 216 7.78 -12.29 15.97
C ALA A 216 6.27 -12.44 16.26
N SER A 217 5.43 -11.70 15.52
CA SER A 217 3.99 -11.76 15.72
C SER A 217 3.33 -13.01 15.21
N VAL A 218 3.78 -13.49 14.05
CA VAL A 218 3.36 -14.78 13.51
C VAL A 218 3.82 -15.93 14.40
N ALA A 219 5.03 -15.87 14.95
CA ALA A 219 5.55 -16.90 15.85
C ALA A 219 4.82 -16.94 17.20
N GLY A 220 4.37 -15.79 17.70
CA GLY A 220 3.66 -15.64 18.97
C GLY A 220 2.14 -15.80 18.88
N GLY A 221 1.58 -16.37 17.81
CA GLY A 221 0.13 -16.55 17.68
C GLY A 221 -0.27 -17.62 16.69
N ALA A 222 -1.28 -18.43 17.04
CA ALA A 222 -1.77 -19.52 16.19
C ALA A 222 -2.91 -19.12 15.23
N THR A 223 -3.65 -18.06 15.56
CA THR A 223 -4.79 -17.56 14.79
C THR A 223 -4.59 -16.11 14.37
N ALA A 224 -5.31 -15.64 13.35
CA ALA A 224 -5.28 -14.23 12.96
C ALA A 224 -5.57 -13.30 14.15
N ALA A 225 -6.55 -13.62 15.00
CA ALA A 225 -6.85 -12.80 16.18
C ALA A 225 -5.68 -12.72 17.17
N THR A 226 -5.01 -13.85 17.47
CA THR A 226 -3.86 -13.87 18.40
C THR A 226 -2.61 -13.22 17.79
N ILE A 227 -2.36 -13.44 16.49
CA ILE A 227 -1.25 -12.79 15.76
C ILE A 227 -1.45 -11.28 15.75
N GLY A 228 -2.66 -10.80 15.44
CA GLY A 228 -2.94 -9.37 15.44
C GLY A 228 -2.91 -8.76 16.82
N ALA A 229 -3.38 -9.45 17.86
CA ALA A 229 -3.25 -8.99 19.25
C ALA A 229 -1.77 -8.84 19.66
N CYS A 230 -0.94 -9.82 19.31
CA CYS A 230 0.49 -9.78 19.54
C CYS A 230 1.17 -8.62 18.78
N PHE A 231 0.84 -8.43 17.50
CA PHE A 231 1.38 -7.33 16.71
C PHE A 231 0.97 -5.96 17.27
N LYS A 232 -0.30 -5.79 17.69
CA LYS A 232 -0.75 -4.56 18.38
C LYS A 232 0.06 -4.29 19.65
N GLY A 233 0.33 -5.33 20.43
CA GLY A 233 1.19 -5.23 21.62
C GLY A 233 2.61 -4.76 21.28
N LYS A 234 3.22 -5.36 20.25
CA LYS A 234 4.54 -4.95 19.71
C LYS A 234 4.56 -3.51 19.21
N LEU A 235 3.51 -3.08 18.52
CA LEU A 235 3.39 -1.70 18.06
C LEU A 235 3.35 -0.71 19.23
N ALA A 236 2.54 -1.00 20.26
CA ALA A 236 2.41 -0.14 21.43
C ALA A 236 3.64 -0.15 22.34
N ASN A 237 4.36 -1.28 22.39
CA ASN A 237 5.59 -1.47 23.17
C ASN A 237 6.50 -2.49 22.45
N PRO A 238 7.65 -2.06 21.89
CA PRO A 238 8.56 -2.98 21.17
C PRO A 238 9.04 -4.16 22.02
N ALA A 239 9.14 -3.97 23.35
CA ALA A 239 9.52 -5.01 24.30
C ALA A 239 8.38 -5.95 24.70
N TYR A 240 7.17 -5.76 24.17
CA TYR A 240 6.03 -6.65 24.42
C TYR A 240 6.38 -8.10 24.05
N VAL A 241 6.08 -9.03 24.95
CA VAL A 241 6.25 -10.47 24.71
C VAL A 241 4.89 -11.04 24.38
N CYS A 242 4.81 -11.73 23.25
CA CYS A 242 3.57 -12.33 22.81
C CYS A 242 3.23 -13.59 23.63
N PRO A 243 1.95 -13.79 23.96
CA PRO A 243 1.50 -14.88 24.81
C PRO A 243 1.63 -16.26 24.16
#